data_AF-A0A918H8V1-F1
#
_entry.id   AF-A0A918H8V1-F1
#
_cell.length_a   1.000
_cell.length_b   1.000
_cell.length_c   1.000
_cell.angle_alpha   90.00
_cell.angle_beta   90.00
_cell.angle_gamma   90.00
#
_symmetry.space_group_name_H-M   'P 1'
#
loop_
_entity.id
_entity.type
_entity.pdbx_description
1 polymer ?
#
loop_
_entity_poly.entity_id
_entity_poly.type
_entity_poly.pdbx_seq_one_letter_code
_entity_poly.pdbx_strand_id
1 'polypeptide(L)'
;MPPRRKRATIARSTRRPYVDDVTWDSADDIAASDALTVGHLLTVLLDRYAAGVVDVPLPKEEVRAGGRSGHLAAIGDVAWARADERREREGIQSMSVLCELLLRETVAGRVSAGLDAAPRARQQTEAREEAAGVDTASLFHSAA
;
A
#
# COMPACT_ATOMS: atom_id res chain seq x y z
N MET A 1 3.03 1.59 35.54
CA MET A 1 2.39 2.01 34.27
C MET A 1 3.42 1.86 33.15
N PRO A 2 3.26 0.92 32.21
CA PRO A 2 4.22 0.77 31.12
C PRO A 2 4.09 1.95 30.13
N PRO A 3 5.19 2.40 29.50
CA PRO A 3 5.11 3.51 28.54
C PRO A 3 4.31 3.08 27.30
N ARG A 4 3.33 3.91 26.92
CA ARG A 4 2.64 3.80 25.63
C ARG A 4 3.69 3.92 24.52
N ARG A 5 3.99 2.83 23.81
CA ARG A 5 4.79 2.90 22.57
C ARG A 5 4.06 3.82 21.60
N LYS A 6 4.67 4.95 21.25
CA LYS A 6 4.23 5.78 20.13
C LYS A 6 4.26 4.87 18.89
N ARG A 7 3.14 4.75 18.17
CA ARG A 7 3.15 4.10 16.86
C ARG A 7 4.15 4.86 16.00
N ALA A 8 5.25 4.22 15.62
CA ALA A 8 6.19 4.81 14.68
C ALA A 8 5.44 4.96 13.35
N THR A 9 5.21 6.20 12.92
CA THR A 9 4.78 6.45 11.54
C THR A 9 5.92 6.01 10.64
N ILE A 10 5.66 5.03 9.77
CA ILE A 10 6.62 4.65 8.75
C ILE A 10 6.69 5.83 7.77
N ALA A 11 7.84 6.51 7.73
CA ALA A 11 8.07 7.61 6.80
C ALA A 11 7.95 7.10 5.35
N ARG A 12 7.23 7.87 4.52
CA ARG A 12 7.06 7.59 3.10
C ARG A 12 7.35 8.85 2.32
N SER A 13 8.10 8.69 1.24
CA SER A 13 8.39 9.75 0.29
C SER A 13 7.76 9.43 -1.06
N THR A 14 7.35 10.45 -1.79
CA THR A 14 6.91 10.29 -3.17
C THR A 14 8.13 9.98 -4.04
N ARG A 15 8.12 8.82 -4.69
CA ARG A 15 9.14 8.35 -5.62
C ARG A 15 8.55 8.26 -7.02
N ARG A 16 9.42 8.26 -8.03
CA ARG A 16 9.04 8.14 -9.44
C ARG A 16 9.85 7.06 -10.16
N PRO A 17 9.67 5.76 -9.85
CA PRO A 17 10.30 4.70 -10.62
C PRO A 17 9.89 4.76 -12.10
N TYR A 18 10.83 4.48 -12.99
CA TYR A 18 10.62 4.44 -14.43
C TYR A 18 10.34 2.98 -14.85
N VAL A 19 9.06 2.68 -15.12
CA VAL A 19 8.55 1.31 -15.31
C VAL A 19 7.75 1.24 -16.60
N ASP A 20 7.69 0.05 -17.21
CA ASP A 20 6.74 -0.27 -18.27
C ASP A 20 5.29 0.00 -17.86
N ASP A 21 4.54 0.71 -18.72
CA ASP A 21 3.20 1.21 -18.40
C ASP A 21 2.20 0.05 -18.24
N VAL A 22 2.29 -0.98 -19.07
CA VAL A 22 1.41 -2.18 -18.98
C VAL A 22 1.65 -2.93 -17.67
N THR A 23 2.92 -3.07 -17.27
CA THR A 23 3.31 -3.65 -15.99
C THR A 23 2.77 -2.82 -14.82
N TRP A 24 2.85 -1.50 -14.92
CA TRP A 24 2.35 -0.61 -13.88
C TRP A 24 0.84 -0.71 -13.71
N ASP A 25 0.09 -0.60 -14.82
CA ASP A 25 -1.37 -0.66 -14.81
C ASP A 25 -1.86 -2.01 -14.27
N SER A 26 -1.24 -3.11 -14.71
CA SER A 26 -1.57 -4.45 -14.21
C SER A 26 -1.29 -4.59 -12.70
N ALA A 27 -0.22 -3.98 -12.21
CA ALA A 27 0.10 -3.97 -10.79
C ALA A 27 -0.86 -3.07 -9.98
N ASP A 28 -1.37 -1.99 -10.58
CA ASP A 28 -2.38 -1.13 -9.97
C ASP A 28 -3.70 -1.88 -9.81
N ASP A 29 -4.13 -2.63 -10.83
CA ASP A 29 -5.31 -3.50 -10.75
C ASP A 29 -5.19 -4.55 -9.63
N ILE A 30 -4.01 -5.19 -9.51
CA ILE A 30 -3.73 -6.15 -8.43
C ILE A 30 -3.73 -5.46 -7.07
N ALA A 31 -3.10 -4.29 -6.94
CA ALA A 31 -3.11 -3.57 -5.66
C ALA A 31 -4.53 -3.12 -5.28
N ALA A 32 -5.32 -2.69 -6.26
CA ALA A 32 -6.69 -2.22 -6.07
C ALA A 32 -7.63 -3.34 -5.62
N SER A 33 -7.42 -4.60 -6.05
CA SER A 33 -8.21 -5.74 -5.56
C SER A 33 -8.10 -5.92 -4.04
N ASP A 34 -6.96 -5.53 -3.47
CA ASP A 34 -6.70 -5.55 -2.03
C ASP A 34 -6.95 -4.19 -1.36
N ALA A 35 -7.60 -3.23 -2.05
CA ALA A 35 -7.79 -1.85 -1.58
C ALA A 35 -6.47 -1.13 -1.20
N LEU A 36 -5.39 -1.46 -1.91
CA LEU A 36 -4.06 -0.89 -1.76
C LEU A 36 -3.71 -0.01 -2.97
N THR A 37 -2.57 0.66 -2.86
CA THR A 37 -1.94 1.38 -3.97
C THR A 37 -0.67 0.67 -4.39
N VAL A 38 -0.19 0.88 -5.62
CA VAL A 38 1.13 0.38 -6.07
C VAL A 38 2.25 0.80 -5.11
N GLY A 39 2.17 1.99 -4.49
CA GLY A 39 3.15 2.42 -3.48
C GLY A 39 3.17 1.55 -2.22
N HIS A 40 2.01 1.06 -1.76
CA HIS A 40 1.93 0.08 -0.68
C HIS A 40 2.51 -1.26 -1.10
N LEU A 41 2.12 -1.75 -2.27
CA LEU A 41 2.63 -2.99 -2.84
C LEU A 41 4.16 -2.97 -2.95
N LEU A 42 4.73 -1.93 -3.56
CA LEU A 42 6.17 -1.74 -3.68
C LEU A 42 6.87 -1.64 -2.32
N THR A 43 6.28 -0.94 -1.34
CA THR A 43 6.87 -0.87 0.01
C THR A 43 7.09 -2.26 0.60
N VAL A 44 6.12 -3.16 0.42
CA VAL A 44 6.17 -4.52 0.97
C VAL A 44 7.09 -5.43 0.17
N LEU A 45 7.03 -5.36 -1.16
CA LEU A 45 7.93 -6.11 -2.03
C LEU A 45 9.39 -5.73 -1.79
N LEU A 46 9.69 -4.43 -1.64
CA LEU A 46 11.04 -3.94 -1.36
C LEU A 46 11.55 -4.38 0.01
N ASP A 47 10.70 -4.41 1.04
CA ASP A 47 11.09 -4.89 2.37
C ASP A 47 11.36 -6.40 2.38
N ARG A 48 10.53 -7.19 1.69
CA ARG A 48 10.75 -8.65 1.51
C ARG A 48 11.99 -8.96 0.70
N TYR A 49 12.23 -8.19 -0.35
CA TYR A 49 13.47 -8.26 -1.11
C TYR A 49 14.65 -7.87 -0.22
N ALA A 50 14.61 -6.76 0.51
CA ALA A 50 15.69 -6.39 1.43
C ALA A 50 15.99 -7.46 2.50
N ALA A 51 14.96 -8.20 2.92
CA ALA A 51 15.07 -9.28 3.91
C ALA A 51 15.54 -10.64 3.35
N GLY A 52 15.76 -10.79 2.04
CA GLY A 52 16.15 -12.08 1.45
C GLY A 52 14.99 -13.07 1.27
N VAL A 53 13.74 -12.62 1.40
CA VAL A 53 12.55 -13.47 1.29
C VAL A 53 12.10 -13.62 -0.16
N VAL A 54 12.29 -12.56 -0.95
CA VAL A 54 12.00 -12.55 -2.39
C VAL A 54 13.30 -12.28 -3.13
N ASP A 55 13.54 -13.09 -4.16
CA ASP A 55 14.59 -12.86 -5.15
C ASP A 55 13.95 -12.47 -6.48
N VAL A 56 14.66 -11.64 -7.24
CA VAL A 56 14.22 -11.26 -8.59
C VAL A 56 15.18 -11.87 -9.61
N PRO A 57 14.67 -12.58 -10.63
CA PRO A 57 15.52 -13.06 -11.70
C PRO A 57 16.06 -11.85 -12.49
N LEU A 58 17.39 -11.75 -12.61
CA LEU A 58 18.00 -10.82 -13.53
C LEU A 58 17.61 -11.24 -14.97
N PRO A 59 16.94 -10.37 -15.74
CA PRO A 59 16.56 -10.71 -17.10
C PRO A 59 17.81 -10.91 -17.94
N LYS A 60 17.84 -12.01 -18.71
CA LYS A 60 18.97 -12.34 -19.60
C LYS A 60 19.10 -11.42 -20.80
N GLU A 61 18.04 -10.68 -21.12
CA GLU A 61 17.99 -9.72 -22.22
C GLU A 61 17.75 -8.31 -21.66
N GLU A 62 18.29 -7.29 -22.35
CA GLU A 62 17.96 -5.90 -22.04
C GLU A 62 16.45 -5.74 -22.11
N VAL A 63 15.83 -5.46 -20.96
CA VAL A 63 14.44 -5.05 -20.90
C VAL A 63 14.36 -3.65 -21.51
N ARG A 64 14.26 -3.57 -22.83
CA ARG A 64 14.10 -2.33 -23.60
C ARG A 64 13.09 -2.52 -24.72
N ALA A 65 11.82 -2.67 -24.34
CA ALA A 65 10.71 -2.31 -25.23
C ALA A 65 10.24 -0.89 -24.90
N GLY A 66 9.74 -0.16 -25.90
CA GLY A 66 9.13 1.17 -25.70
C GLY A 66 7.84 1.11 -24.87
N GLY A 67 7.38 2.26 -24.36
CA GLY A 67 6.17 2.34 -23.51
C GLY A 67 6.46 2.40 -22.01
N ARG A 68 7.48 3.17 -21.59
CA ARG A 68 7.87 3.34 -20.19
C ARG A 68 7.67 4.77 -19.76
N SER A 69 7.17 4.96 -18.55
CA SER A 69 7.00 6.28 -17.97
C SER A 69 7.36 6.29 -16.48
N GLY A 70 7.52 7.50 -15.95
CA GLY A 70 7.84 7.71 -14.54
C GLY A 70 6.57 7.80 -13.72
N HIS A 71 6.33 6.82 -12.86
CA HIS A 71 5.08 6.67 -12.12
C HIS A 71 5.19 7.16 -10.68
N LEU A 72 4.33 8.08 -10.25
CA LEU A 72 4.39 8.62 -8.89
C LEU A 72 3.80 7.63 -7.88
N ALA A 73 4.57 7.28 -6.86
CA ALA A 73 4.11 6.44 -5.76
C ALA A 73 4.70 6.85 -4.42
N ALA A 74 3.88 6.83 -3.37
CA ALA A 74 4.34 7.00 -2.00
C ALA A 74 4.91 5.68 -1.48
N ILE A 75 6.24 5.61 -1.32
CA ILE A 75 6.97 4.39 -0.95
C ILE A 75 7.70 4.61 0.38
N GLY A 76 7.74 3.57 1.23
CA GLY A 76 8.43 3.60 2.52
C GLY A 76 9.93 3.84 2.38
N ASP A 77 10.45 4.84 3.11
CA ASP A 77 11.85 5.27 2.98
C ASP A 77 12.84 4.20 3.46
N VAL A 78 12.50 3.49 4.54
CA VAL A 78 13.34 2.40 5.07
C VAL A 78 13.38 1.22 4.11
N ALA A 79 12.24 0.83 3.54
CA ALA A 79 12.18 -0.26 2.57
C ALA A 79 12.96 0.09 1.30
N TRP A 80 12.81 1.33 0.82
CA TRP A 80 13.58 1.84 -0.31
C TRP A 80 15.07 1.76 -0.05
N ALA A 81 15.57 2.33 1.06
CA ALA A 81 17.00 2.38 1.34
C ALA A 81 17.63 1.00 1.50
N ARG A 82 16.99 0.08 2.22
CA ARG A 82 17.53 -1.29 2.41
C ARG A 82 17.52 -2.10 1.12
N ALA A 83 16.49 -1.95 0.29
CA ALA A 83 16.45 -2.56 -1.02
C ALA A 83 17.53 -1.97 -1.94
N ASP A 84 17.78 -0.66 -1.83
CA ASP A 84 18.85 0.05 -2.56
C ASP A 84 20.22 -0.57 -2.25
N GLU A 85 20.53 -0.77 -0.97
CA GLU A 85 21.77 -1.42 -0.53
C GLU A 85 21.91 -2.86 -1.06
N ARG A 86 20.83 -3.64 -1.05
CA ARG A 86 20.87 -5.04 -1.53
C ARG A 86 21.06 -5.09 -3.04
N ARG A 87 20.30 -4.29 -3.80
CA ARG A 87 20.36 -4.27 -5.28
C ARG A 87 21.76 -3.91 -5.79
N GLU A 88 22.49 -3.06 -5.07
CA GLU A 88 23.84 -2.68 -5.45
C GLU A 88 24.81 -3.84 -5.30
N ARG A 89 24.68 -4.63 -4.23
CA ARG A 89 25.47 -5.86 -4.04
C ARG A 89 25.16 -6.93 -5.11
N GLU A 90 23.95 -6.95 -5.62
CA GLU A 90 23.50 -7.90 -6.65
C GLU A 90 23.71 -7.40 -8.09
N GLY A 91 24.24 -6.19 -8.27
CA GLY A 91 24.51 -5.61 -9.59
C GLY A 91 23.26 -5.16 -10.36
N ILE A 92 22.13 -4.94 -9.68
CA ILE A 92 20.92 -4.38 -10.29
C ILE A 92 21.11 -2.87 -10.47
N GLN A 93 21.01 -2.44 -11.73
CA GLN A 93 21.43 -1.11 -12.20
C GLN A 93 20.77 0.08 -11.49
N SER A 94 19.50 -0.04 -11.07
CA SER A 94 18.80 1.06 -10.41
C SER A 94 17.57 0.57 -9.63
N MET A 95 17.03 1.44 -8.79
CA MET A 95 15.75 1.19 -8.12
C MET A 95 14.58 1.09 -9.10
N SER A 96 14.60 1.83 -10.22
CA SER A 96 13.57 1.68 -11.26
C SER A 96 13.56 0.27 -11.85
N VAL A 97 14.74 -0.28 -12.13
CA VAL A 97 14.87 -1.67 -12.62
C VAL A 97 14.40 -2.66 -11.56
N LEU A 98 14.81 -2.49 -10.31
CA LEU A 98 14.34 -3.37 -9.22
C LEU A 98 12.82 -3.32 -9.07
N CYS A 99 12.21 -2.14 -9.04
CA CYS A 99 10.76 -1.97 -8.96
C CYS A 99 10.07 -2.68 -10.12
N GLU A 100 10.57 -2.51 -11.35
CA GLU A 100 10.00 -3.18 -12.51
C GLU A 100 10.09 -4.71 -12.42
N LEU A 101 11.22 -5.26 -12.01
CA LEU A 101 11.37 -6.71 -11.84
C LEU A 101 10.38 -7.24 -10.81
N LEU A 102 10.28 -6.60 -9.64
CA LEU A 102 9.34 -7.01 -8.59
C LEU A 102 7.88 -6.94 -9.06
N LEU A 103 7.50 -5.89 -9.79
CA LEU A 103 6.15 -5.76 -10.33
C LEU A 103 5.86 -6.80 -11.42
N ARG A 104 6.80 -7.08 -12.32
CA ARG A 104 6.65 -8.15 -13.34
C ARG A 104 6.46 -9.53 -12.72
N GLU A 105 7.24 -9.85 -11.69
CA GLU A 105 7.08 -11.12 -10.96
C GLU A 105 5.74 -11.21 -10.24
N THR A 106 5.24 -10.07 -9.75
CA THR A 106 3.91 -9.98 -9.11
C THR A 106 2.78 -10.16 -10.12
N VAL A 107 2.83 -9.44 -11.25
CA VAL A 107 1.86 -9.57 -12.35
C VAL A 107 1.85 -10.98 -12.93
N ALA A 108 3.01 -11.64 -12.99
CA ALA A 108 3.10 -13.02 -13.43
C ALA A 108 2.67 -14.05 -12.37
N GLY A 109 2.25 -13.61 -11.17
CA GLY A 109 1.81 -14.49 -10.07
C GLY A 109 2.93 -15.31 -9.42
N ARG A 110 4.21 -14.99 -9.70
CA ARG A 110 5.36 -15.72 -9.16
C ARG A 110 5.80 -15.21 -7.79
N VAL A 111 5.53 -13.93 -7.52
CA VAL A 111 5.73 -13.30 -6.21
C VAL A 111 4.38 -12.73 -5.74
N SER A 112 4.04 -12.93 -4.48
CA SER A 112 2.90 -12.26 -3.85
C SER A 112 3.38 -11.45 -2.65
N ALA A 113 2.81 -10.26 -2.48
CA ALA A 113 3.06 -9.42 -1.30
C ALA A 113 2.27 -9.90 -0.06
N GLY A 114 1.34 -10.86 -0.21
CA GLY A 114 0.56 -11.45 0.89
C GLY A 114 -0.09 -10.38 1.78
N LEU A 115 -0.72 -9.37 1.17
CA LEU A 115 -1.35 -8.26 1.87
C LEU A 115 -2.87 -8.46 1.85
N ASP A 116 -3.47 -8.72 3.01
CA ASP A 116 -4.92 -8.68 3.18
C ASP A 116 -5.32 -7.36 3.84
N ALA A 117 -6.06 -6.51 3.13
CA ALA A 117 -6.70 -5.35 3.75
C ALA A 117 -8.04 -5.77 4.38
N ALA A 118 -8.05 -5.95 5.70
CA ALA A 118 -9.32 -6.12 6.41
C ALA A 118 -10.15 -4.82 6.34
N PRO A 119 -11.42 -4.86 5.90
CA PRO A 119 -12.27 -3.68 5.87
C PRO A 119 -12.42 -3.12 7.29
N ARG A 120 -12.20 -1.81 7.45
CA ARG A 120 -12.53 -1.14 8.71
C ARG A 120 -14.04 -1.18 8.88
N ALA A 121 -14.52 -1.96 9.83
CA ALA A 121 -15.91 -1.88 10.26
C ALA A 121 -16.23 -0.41 10.59
N ARG A 122 -17.20 0.18 9.90
CA ARG A 122 -17.76 1.48 10.26
C ARG A 122 -18.35 1.29 11.66
N GLN A 123 -17.73 1.87 12.68
CA GLN A 123 -18.40 2.01 13.98
C GLN A 123 -19.61 2.91 13.74
N GLN A 124 -20.79 2.29 13.60
CA GLN A 124 -22.07 2.98 13.65
C GLN A 124 -22.16 3.63 15.03
N THR A 125 -22.00 4.94 15.07
CA THR A 125 -22.39 5.75 16.22
C THR A 125 -23.91 5.87 16.21
N GLU A 126 -24.60 4.78 16.50
CA GLU A 126 -26.04 4.76 16.80
C GLU A 126 -26.22 4.17 18.20
N ALA A 127 -25.97 5.00 19.21
CA ALA A 127 -26.39 4.75 20.59
C ALA A 127 -26.27 6.05 21.42
N ARG A 128 -27.01 7.09 21.04
CA ARG A 128 -27.44 8.11 22.01
C ARG A 128 -28.66 8.87 21.52
N GLU A 129 -29.77 8.16 21.39
CA GLU A 129 -31.09 8.78 21.37
C GLU A 129 -32.05 7.97 22.25
N GLU A 130 -31.60 7.66 23.47
CA GLU A 130 -32.48 7.11 24.51
C GLU A 130 -31.95 7.53 25.90
N ALA A 131 -31.97 8.84 26.18
CA ALA A 131 -31.91 9.40 27.53
C ALA A 131 -31.92 10.94 27.48
N ALA A 132 -33.09 11.53 27.25
CA ALA A 132 -33.40 12.86 27.75
C ALA A 132 -34.92 13.02 27.78
N GLY A 133 -35.52 12.57 28.89
CA GLY A 133 -36.84 13.04 29.26
C GLY A 133 -36.79 14.57 29.44
N VAL A 134 -37.69 15.27 28.78
CA VAL A 134 -38.16 16.58 29.19
C VAL A 134 -39.67 16.45 29.33
N ASP A 135 -40.08 16.33 30.59
CA ASP A 135 -41.42 16.56 31.07
C ASP A 135 -41.68 18.08 31.10
N THR A 136 -42.74 18.55 30.44
CA THR A 136 -43.52 19.70 30.93
C THR A 136 -44.86 19.83 30.18
N ALA A 137 -45.92 19.88 30.98
CA ALA A 137 -47.33 20.12 30.68
C ALA A 137 -47.66 21.26 29.69
N SER A 138 -48.76 21.09 28.94
CA SER A 138 -49.86 22.08 28.92
C SER A 138 -51.16 21.57 28.28
N LEU A 139 -52.24 21.93 28.97
CA LEU A 139 -53.66 21.84 28.66
C LEU A 139 -54.04 22.40 27.27
N PHE A 140 -55.10 21.86 26.63
CA PHE A 140 -56.39 22.56 26.36
C PHE A 140 -57.30 21.74 25.39
N HIS A 141 -58.49 21.38 25.90
CA HIS A 141 -59.84 21.42 25.30
C HIS A 141 -60.30 20.58 24.08
N SER A 142 -61.37 19.80 24.36
CA SER A 142 -62.70 19.78 23.70
C SER A 142 -63.13 18.63 22.77
N ALA A 143 -64.23 18.01 23.22
CA ALA A 143 -65.44 17.57 22.52
C ALA A 143 -65.39 16.39 21.54
N ALA A 144 -66.08 15.30 21.89
CA ALA A 144 -67.47 15.03 21.46
C ALA A 144 -68.12 13.97 22.37
#